data_AF-A0A8C2GNK1-F1
#
_entry.id   AF-A0A8C2GNK1-F1
#
_cell.length_a   1.000
_cell.length_b   1.000
_cell.length_c   1.000
_cell.angle_alpha   90.00
_cell.angle_beta   90.00
_cell.angle_gamma   90.00
#
_symmetry.space_group_name_H-M   'P 1'
#
loop_
_entity.id
_entity.type
_entity.pdbx_description
1 polymer ?
#
loop_
_entity_poly.entity_id
_entity_poly.type
_entity_poly.pdbx_seq_one_letter_code
_entity_poly.pdbx_strand_id
1 'polypeptide(L)'
;MSGKIDTSTLLFDVPPVLMGSFCRLIDSGVDGLGWRALATHILPSQLEVRCTEMYVAAGKSPTQELMWLWAQQNKTVGDLLKVLDEMGHTRARSLFQSQDSRKLKSSSPPLFATYVPNTEKSCQISALYPQSVSVKGNSYKLI
;
A
#
# COMPACT_ATOMS: atom_id res chain seq x y z
N MET A 1 -3.97 21.86 -13.02
CA MET A 1 -4.93 22.56 -12.14
C MET A 1 -4.86 21.87 -10.78
N SER A 2 -4.24 22.51 -9.79
CA SER A 2 -4.17 22.00 -8.40
C SER A 2 -5.35 22.64 -7.67
N GLY A 3 -6.44 21.89 -7.55
CA GLY A 3 -7.60 22.29 -6.77
C GLY A 3 -7.63 21.45 -5.50
N LYS A 4 -7.62 22.10 -4.34
CA LYS A 4 -7.96 21.45 -3.07
C LYS A 4 -9.34 20.82 -3.23
N ILE A 5 -9.48 19.54 -2.90
CA ILE A 5 -10.76 18.85 -3.02
C ILE A 5 -11.70 19.38 -1.95
N ASP A 6 -12.86 19.86 -2.38
CA ASP A 6 -13.85 20.34 -1.44
C ASP A 6 -14.49 19.16 -0.70
N THR A 7 -14.81 19.39 0.57
CA THR A 7 -15.53 18.46 1.43
C THR A 7 -16.90 18.07 0.87
N SER A 8 -17.55 18.95 0.10
CA SER A 8 -18.83 18.67 -0.56
C SER A 8 -18.69 17.76 -1.80
N THR A 9 -17.47 17.52 -2.29
CA THR A 9 -17.21 16.70 -3.47
C THR A 9 -17.67 15.27 -3.20
N LEU A 10 -18.44 14.69 -4.12
CA LEU A 10 -18.91 13.31 -4.01
C LEU A 10 -17.76 12.34 -4.23
N LEU A 11 -17.78 11.19 -3.56
CA LEU A 11 -16.69 10.22 -3.67
C LEU A 11 -16.49 9.68 -5.08
N PHE A 12 -17.55 9.61 -5.89
CA PHE A 12 -17.46 9.21 -7.29
C PHE A 12 -16.78 10.27 -8.19
N ASP A 13 -16.78 11.54 -7.78
CA ASP A 13 -16.13 12.65 -8.49
C ASP A 13 -14.66 12.83 -8.10
N VAL A 14 -14.17 12.07 -7.12
CA VAL A 14 -12.78 12.11 -6.70
C VAL A 14 -11.87 11.60 -7.84
N PRO A 15 -10.77 12.31 -8.18
CA PRO A 15 -9.84 11.86 -9.21
C PRO A 15 -9.39 10.40 -9.01
N PRO A 16 -9.49 9.51 -10.01
CA PRO A 16 -9.16 8.08 -9.87
C PRO A 16 -7.73 7.82 -9.37
N VAL A 17 -6.78 8.69 -9.74
CA VAL A 17 -5.38 8.61 -9.28
C VAL A 17 -5.28 8.84 -7.76
N LEU A 18 -6.07 9.77 -7.23
CA LEU A 18 -6.13 10.02 -5.81
C LEU A 18 -6.81 8.87 -5.08
N MET A 19 -8.00 8.46 -5.54
CA MET A 19 -8.72 7.34 -4.94
C MET A 19 -7.88 6.06 -4.95
N GLY A 20 -7.21 5.74 -6.05
CA GLY A 20 -6.30 4.60 -6.12
C GLY A 20 -5.09 4.70 -5.18
N SER A 21 -4.59 5.91 -4.91
CA SER A 21 -3.54 6.12 -3.90
C SER A 21 -4.05 5.85 -2.48
N PHE A 22 -5.29 6.28 -2.20
CA PHE A 22 -5.96 6.03 -0.93
C PHE A 22 -6.23 4.53 -0.73
N CYS A 23 -6.80 3.84 -1.73
CA CYS A 23 -7.06 2.40 -1.63
C CYS A 23 -5.79 1.60 -1.33
N ARG A 24 -4.69 1.86 -2.07
CA ARG A 24 -3.40 1.20 -1.80
C ARG A 24 -2.87 1.47 -0.40
N LEU A 25 -3.05 2.69 0.11
CA LEU A 25 -2.60 3.05 1.44
C LEU A 25 -3.35 2.22 2.50
N ILE A 26 -4.68 2.19 2.45
CA ILE A 26 -5.50 1.48 3.44
C ILE A 26 -5.40 -0.04 3.31
N ASP A 27 -5.34 -0.56 2.08
CA ASP A 27 -5.19 -2.00 1.83
C ASP A 27 -3.86 -2.54 2.36
N SER A 28 -2.81 -1.71 2.38
CA SER A 28 -1.49 -2.11 2.91
C SER A 28 -1.48 -2.33 4.41
N GLY A 29 -2.41 -1.72 5.16
CA GLY A 29 -2.52 -1.84 6.62
C GLY A 29 -1.26 -1.45 7.41
N VAL A 30 -0.35 -0.67 6.81
CA VAL A 30 0.98 -0.35 7.39
C VAL A 30 0.87 0.38 8.74
N ASP A 31 -0.20 1.11 8.98
CA ASP A 31 -0.48 1.86 10.20
C ASP A 31 -1.33 1.08 11.22
N GLY A 32 -1.59 -0.22 10.99
CA GLY A 32 -2.44 -1.05 11.87
C GLY A 32 -3.93 -0.74 11.76
N LEU A 33 -4.29 0.30 11.02
CA LEU A 33 -5.65 0.74 10.73
C LEU A 33 -6.00 0.29 9.30
N GLY A 34 -6.23 -1.00 9.12
CA GLY A 34 -6.49 -1.56 7.79
C GLY A 34 -7.90 -1.29 7.26
N TRP A 35 -8.14 -1.73 6.03
CA TRP A 35 -9.46 -1.67 5.37
C TRP A 35 -10.60 -2.25 6.21
N ARG A 36 -10.34 -3.24 7.07
CA ARG A 36 -11.36 -3.83 7.96
C ARG A 36 -11.87 -2.83 8.98
N ALA A 37 -10.98 -2.04 9.58
CA ALA A 37 -11.37 -1.00 10.51
C ALA A 37 -12.22 0.05 9.77
N LEU A 38 -11.79 0.46 8.57
CA LEU A 38 -12.59 1.36 7.73
C LEU A 38 -13.98 0.79 7.42
N ALA A 39 -14.06 -0.49 7.06
CA ALA A 39 -15.32 -1.17 6.79
C ALA A 39 -16.28 -1.14 7.98
N THR A 40 -15.78 -1.29 9.21
CA THR A 40 -16.64 -1.26 10.41
C THR A 40 -17.26 0.10 10.70
N HIS A 41 -16.66 1.20 10.23
CA HIS A 41 -17.23 2.54 10.35
C HIS A 41 -18.20 2.87 9.20
N ILE A 42 -18.00 2.27 8.03
CA ILE A 42 -18.73 2.60 6.81
C ILE A 42 -19.94 1.70 6.57
N LEU A 43 -19.77 0.40 6.80
CA LEU A 43 -20.80 -0.59 6.50
C LEU A 43 -21.78 -0.73 7.66
N PRO A 44 -23.08 -0.87 7.40
CA PRO A 44 -24.11 -1.00 8.43
C PRO A 44 -24.07 -2.36 9.15
N SER A 45 -23.40 -3.38 8.61
CA SER A 45 -23.40 -4.73 9.20
C SER A 45 -22.07 -5.47 9.07
N GLN A 46 -21.81 -6.36 10.04
CA GLN A 46 -20.66 -7.27 10.02
C GLN A 46 -20.73 -8.30 8.88
N LEU A 47 -21.93 -8.62 8.39
CA LEU A 47 -22.10 -9.51 7.24
C LEU A 47 -21.47 -8.89 5.99
N GLU A 48 -21.67 -7.60 5.76
CA GLU A 48 -21.08 -6.91 4.61
C GLU A 48 -19.55 -6.85 4.69
N VAL A 49 -18.99 -6.71 5.90
CA VAL A 49 -17.53 -6.81 6.11
C VAL A 49 -17.02 -8.18 5.63
N ARG A 50 -17.72 -9.27 5.95
CA ARG A 50 -17.38 -10.62 5.47
C ARG A 50 -17.52 -10.76 3.96
N CYS A 51 -18.54 -10.14 3.35
CA CYS A 51 -18.65 -10.09 1.90
C CYS A 51 -17.45 -9.39 1.26
N THR A 52 -16.97 -8.29 1.84
CA THR A 52 -15.74 -7.60 1.37
C THR A 52 -14.50 -8.50 1.46
N GLU A 53 -14.39 -9.39 2.47
CA GLU A 53 -13.28 -10.35 2.56
C GLU A 53 -13.22 -11.30 1.35
N MET A 54 -14.37 -11.63 0.74
CA MET A 54 -14.40 -12.47 -0.47
C MET A 54 -13.71 -11.79 -1.66
N TYR A 55 -13.76 -10.45 -1.75
CA TYR A 55 -13.04 -9.70 -2.79
C TYR A 55 -11.53 -9.77 -2.59
N VAL A 56 -11.07 -9.76 -1.33
CA VAL A 56 -9.64 -9.95 -1.01
C VAL A 56 -9.17 -11.33 -1.45
N ALA A 57 -9.96 -12.38 -1.19
CA ALA A 57 -9.65 -13.73 -1.62
C ALA A 57 -9.57 -13.86 -3.15
N ALA A 58 -10.31 -13.02 -3.88
CA ALA A 58 -10.25 -12.92 -5.34
C ALA A 58 -9.11 -12.01 -5.86
N GLY A 59 -8.23 -11.51 -4.98
CA GLY A 59 -7.10 -10.64 -5.35
C GLY A 59 -7.50 -9.20 -5.70
N LYS A 60 -8.71 -8.76 -5.32
CA LYS A 60 -9.19 -7.40 -5.54
C LYS A 60 -8.90 -6.50 -4.34
N SER A 61 -8.83 -5.19 -4.57
CA SER A 61 -8.71 -4.19 -3.51
C SER A 61 -10.00 -4.13 -2.68
N PRO A 62 -9.98 -4.49 -1.39
CA PRO A 62 -11.16 -4.38 -0.54
C PRO A 62 -11.55 -2.91 -0.33
N THR A 63 -10.59 -2.01 -0.15
CA THR A 63 -10.90 -0.57 0.03
C THR A 63 -11.54 0.02 -1.21
N GLN A 64 -11.12 -0.38 -2.41
CA GLN A 64 -11.75 0.10 -3.63
C GLN A 64 -13.22 -0.32 -3.72
N GLU A 65 -13.54 -1.56 -3.36
CA GLU A 65 -14.93 -2.02 -3.33
C GLU A 65 -15.76 -1.26 -2.28
N LEU A 66 -15.19 -1.04 -1.09
CA LEU A 66 -15.84 -0.23 -0.05
C LEU A 66 -16.14 1.19 -0.53
N MET A 67 -15.14 1.86 -1.12
CA MET A 67 -15.31 3.22 -1.62
C MET A 67 -16.30 3.27 -2.77
N TRP A 68 -16.32 2.26 -3.64
CA TRP A 68 -17.31 2.15 -4.70
C TRP A 68 -18.73 2.06 -4.14
N LEU A 69 -18.99 1.08 -3.25
CA LEU A 69 -20.31 0.88 -2.64
C LEU A 69 -20.77 2.11 -1.85
N TRP A 70 -19.84 2.78 -1.16
CA TRP A 70 -20.15 3.96 -0.38
C TRP A 70 -20.38 5.20 -1.26
N ALA A 71 -19.66 5.34 -2.36
CA ALA A 71 -19.88 6.40 -3.34
C ALA A 71 -21.27 6.30 -3.99
N GLN A 72 -21.79 5.09 -4.22
CA GLN A 72 -23.16 4.89 -4.73
C GLN A 72 -24.25 5.41 -3.77
N GLN A 73 -23.93 5.61 -2.49
CA GLN A 73 -24.82 6.20 -1.49
C GLN A 73 -24.70 7.73 -1.43
N ASN A 74 -24.12 8.36 -2.45
CA ASN A 74 -23.87 9.81 -2.55
C ASN A 74 -23.07 10.36 -1.37
N LYS A 75 -22.09 9.59 -0.90
CA LYS A 75 -21.19 10.03 0.17
C LYS A 75 -20.16 11.00 -0.36
N THR A 76 -19.77 11.91 0.52
CA THR A 76 -18.86 13.01 0.21
C THR A 76 -17.46 12.74 0.74
N VAL A 77 -16.50 13.51 0.24
CA VAL A 77 -15.15 13.57 0.79
C VAL A 77 -15.17 14.02 2.25
N GLY A 78 -16.09 14.90 2.64
CA GLY A 78 -16.31 15.30 4.04
C GLY A 78 -16.68 14.12 4.93
N ASP A 79 -17.59 13.26 4.48
CA ASP A 79 -17.98 12.04 5.20
C ASP A 79 -16.78 11.10 5.40
N LEU A 80 -15.98 10.91 4.34
CA LEU A 80 -14.76 10.11 4.42
C LEU A 80 -13.76 10.71 5.40
N LEU A 81 -13.52 12.01 5.34
CA LEU A 81 -12.59 12.70 6.23
C LEU A 81 -12.99 12.58 7.70
N LYS A 82 -14.29 12.58 8.00
CA LYS A 82 -14.81 12.36 9.35
C LYS A 82 -14.50 10.95 9.86
N VAL A 83 -14.77 9.93 9.05
CA VAL A 83 -14.44 8.53 9.41
C VAL A 83 -12.93 8.37 9.62
N LEU A 84 -12.11 8.96 8.76
CA LEU A 84 -10.66 8.92 8.91
C LEU A 84 -10.17 9.64 10.19
N ASP A 85 -10.84 10.70 10.62
CA ASP A 85 -10.56 11.36 11.90
C ASP A 85 -10.92 10.46 13.09
N GLU A 86 -12.09 9.83 13.06
CA GLU A 86 -12.54 8.90 14.10
C GLU A 86 -11.59 7.70 14.24
N MET A 87 -11.01 7.24 13.13
CA MET A 87 -10.02 6.17 13.11
C MET A 87 -8.60 6.63 13.48
N GLY A 88 -8.31 7.94 13.48
CA GLY A 88 -6.95 8.46 13.67
C GLY A 88 -6.02 8.32 12.44
N HIS A 89 -6.58 8.13 11.24
CA HIS A 89 -5.84 7.98 9.99
C HIS A 89 -5.34 9.33 9.42
N THR A 90 -4.37 9.93 10.10
CA THR A 90 -3.77 11.21 9.71
C THR A 90 -3.13 11.19 8.32
N ARG A 91 -2.47 10.08 7.96
CA ARG A 91 -1.82 9.91 6.65
C ARG A 91 -2.83 9.80 5.51
N ALA A 92 -3.93 9.09 5.70
CA ALA A 92 -4.96 8.97 4.66
C ALA A 92 -5.71 10.29 4.49
N ARG A 93 -6.02 10.97 5.60
CA ARG A 93 -6.58 12.32 5.62
C ARG A 93 -5.74 13.32 4.84
N SER A 94 -4.41 13.30 5.03
CA SER A 94 -3.52 14.25 4.35
C SER A 94 -3.50 14.09 2.83
N LEU A 95 -3.84 12.92 2.28
CA LEU A 95 -3.92 12.70 0.83
C LEU A 95 -5.00 13.57 0.16
N PHE A 96 -6.11 13.83 0.85
CA PHE A 96 -7.22 14.65 0.35
C PHE A 96 -7.01 16.14 0.61
N GLN A 97 -6.11 16.50 1.52
CA GLN A 97 -5.76 17.89 1.84
C GLN A 97 -4.54 18.40 1.07
N SER A 98 -3.60 17.50 0.74
CA SER A 98 -2.29 17.82 0.19
C SER A 98 -2.21 17.48 -1.30
N GLN A 99 -2.97 18.18 -2.14
CA GLN A 99 -2.74 18.12 -3.59
C GLN A 99 -1.56 19.01 -4.02
N ASP A 100 -1.07 19.89 -3.15
CA ASP A 100 -0.01 20.84 -3.50
C ASP A 100 1.42 20.25 -3.56
N SER A 101 1.64 19.02 -3.09
CA SER A 101 3.01 18.51 -2.88
C SER A 101 3.40 17.23 -3.63
N ARG A 102 2.50 16.59 -4.37
CA ARG A 102 2.86 15.46 -5.25
C ARG A 102 3.27 15.88 -6.67
N LYS A 103 3.98 17.02 -6.79
CA LYS A 103 5.08 17.05 -7.76
C LYS A 103 6.02 15.95 -7.30
N LEU A 104 5.95 14.79 -7.95
CA LEU A 104 7.08 13.89 -8.04
C LEU A 104 8.25 14.77 -8.47
N LYS A 105 9.08 15.20 -7.50
CA LYS A 105 10.47 15.44 -7.79
C LYS A 105 10.93 14.08 -8.28
N SER A 106 10.90 13.92 -9.61
CA SER A 106 11.85 13.11 -10.33
C SER A 106 13.20 13.55 -9.78
N SER A 107 13.64 12.93 -8.70
CA SER A 107 15.02 13.01 -8.29
C SER A 107 15.71 12.16 -9.34
N SER A 108 16.18 12.83 -10.39
CA SER A 108 17.28 12.30 -11.17
C SER A 108 18.31 11.75 -10.19
N PRO A 109 18.86 10.54 -10.41
CA PRO A 109 19.91 10.01 -9.56
C PRO A 109 21.03 11.05 -9.49
N PRO A 110 21.63 11.32 -8.31
CA PRO A 110 22.84 12.13 -8.30
C PRO A 110 23.89 11.39 -9.12
N LEU A 111 24.34 12.01 -10.21
CA LEU A 111 25.55 11.57 -10.90
C LEU A 111 26.69 11.70 -9.89
N PHE A 112 26.99 10.61 -9.19
CA PHE A 112 28.26 10.46 -8.49
C PHE A 112 29.35 10.35 -9.55
N ALA A 113 29.86 11.50 -9.99
CA ALA A 113 31.14 11.61 -10.64
C ALA A 113 32.18 11.90 -9.56
N THR A 114 32.77 10.84 -9.01
CA THR A 114 34.07 10.97 -8.31
C THR A 114 34.95 9.79 -8.68
N TYR A 115 35.82 10.07 -9.65
CA TYR A 115 37.20 9.58 -9.80
C TYR A 115 37.56 8.23 -9.17
N VAL A 116 37.85 7.26 -10.04
CA VAL A 116 38.65 6.07 -9.72
C VAL A 116 40.13 6.46 -9.82
N PRO A 117 40.94 6.37 -8.75
CA PRO A 117 42.38 6.32 -8.91
C PRO A 117 42.74 4.88 -9.31
N ASN A 118 43.28 4.72 -10.51
CA ASN A 118 43.97 3.51 -10.92
C ASN A 118 45.11 3.23 -9.93
N THR A 119 45.00 2.15 -9.18
CA THR A 119 46.17 1.44 -8.66
C THR A 119 45.98 -0.04 -8.92
N GLU A 120 46.62 -0.50 -9.99
CA GLU A 120 46.92 -1.90 -10.25
C GLU A 120 47.61 -2.51 -9.03
N LYS A 121 46.90 -3.33 -8.25
CA LYS A 121 47.49 -4.47 -7.55
C LYS A 121 46.47 -5.62 -7.53
N SER A 122 46.79 -6.61 -8.36
CA SER A 122 46.23 -7.96 -8.41
C SER A 122 46.01 -8.53 -7.01
N CYS A 123 44.77 -8.93 -6.70
CA CYS A 123 44.46 -9.83 -5.59
C CYS A 123 43.58 -10.95 -6.14
N GLN A 124 44.11 -12.15 -6.06
CA GLN A 124 43.55 -13.35 -6.66
C GLN A 124 42.19 -13.72 -6.09
N ILE A 125 41.28 -14.12 -6.98
CA ILE A 125 40.01 -14.75 -6.65
C ILE A 125 40.31 -16.11 -6.03
N SER A 126 40.21 -16.20 -4.70
CA SER A 126 40.07 -17.50 -4.03
C SER A 126 38.60 -17.85 -3.99
N ALA A 127 38.22 -18.89 -4.72
CA ALA A 127 36.87 -19.42 -4.79
C ALA A 127 36.38 -19.84 -3.38
N LEU A 128 35.32 -19.19 -2.90
CA LEU A 128 34.55 -19.71 -1.78
C LEU A 128 33.69 -20.88 -2.28
N TYR A 129 34.16 -22.08 -2.01
CA TYR A 129 33.45 -23.35 -2.16
C TYR A 129 32.16 -23.32 -1.33
N PRO A 130 30.99 -23.70 -1.87
CA PRO A 130 29.85 -24.05 -1.03
C PRO A 130 30.12 -25.41 -0.38
N GLN A 131 30.20 -25.42 0.95
CA GLN A 131 30.32 -26.63 1.74
C GLN A 131 29.02 -27.45 1.59
N SER A 132 29.12 -28.56 0.86
CA SER A 132 28.05 -29.55 0.73
C SER A 132 27.83 -30.26 2.08
N VAL A 133 26.67 -30.05 2.70
CA VAL A 133 26.23 -30.85 3.85
C VAL A 133 25.78 -32.22 3.34
N SER A 134 26.57 -33.25 3.68
CA SER A 134 26.26 -34.65 3.40
C SER A 134 25.28 -35.17 4.45
N VAL A 135 24.03 -35.46 4.03
CA VAL A 135 23.06 -36.19 4.85
C VAL A 135 23.28 -37.69 4.61
N LYS A 136 23.82 -38.39 5.62
CA LYS A 136 23.90 -39.86 5.63
C LYS A 136 22.48 -40.43 5.77
N GLY A 137 21.98 -41.04 4.69
CA GLY A 137 20.79 -41.89 4.74
C GLY A 137 21.11 -43.21 5.46
N ASN A 138 20.44 -43.46 6.58
CA ASN A 138 20.46 -44.76 7.23
C ASN A 138 19.38 -45.63 6.59
N SER A 139 19.78 -46.77 6.02
CA SER A 139 18.89 -47.80 5.52
C SER A 139 18.41 -48.69 6.66
N TYR A 140 17.11 -48.73 6.91
CA TYR A 140 16.49 -49.73 7.79
C TYR A 140 16.28 -51.01 6.98
N LYS A 141 16.82 -52.12 7.49
CA LYS A 141 16.64 -53.46 6.94
C LYS A 141 15.35 -54.04 7.52
N LEU A 142 14.36 -54.32 6.67
CA LEU A 142 13.18 -55.11 7.01
C LEU A 142 13.63 -56.56 7.26
N ILE A 143 13.25 -57.09 8.42
CA ILE A 143 13.24 -58.54 8.72
C ILE A 143 11.77 -58.92 8.85
#